data_AF-A0A7W0KPP3-F1
#
_entry.id   AF-A0A7W0KPP3-F1
#
_cell.length_a   1.000
_cell.length_b   1.000
_cell.length_c   1.000
_cell.angle_alpha   90.00
_cell.angle_beta   90.00
_cell.angle_gamma   90.00
#
_symmetry.space_group_name_H-M   'P 1'
#
loop_
_entity.id
_entity.type
_entity.pdbx_description
1 polymer ?
#
loop_
_entity_poly.entity_id
_entity_poly.type
_entity_poly.pdbx_seq_one_letter_code
_entity_poly.pdbx_strand_id
1 'polypeptide(L)'
;RSLEWTIQSPTPAHNFDVDPVVTQLDDFWHRKYQEDENGRLVRVAESADIVQPGNPEGVHLPSPSYWPLVIATGLPFVGWGLIYSLWLCAVGGILVVAGIYGWILEPSTAPGVDHGHHDEPTPSGSDDAGTSATGDAETGASTGASASGTPGDDAGSDEEAALVD
;
A
#
# COMPACT_ATOMS: atom_id res chain seq x y z
N ARG A 1 15.45 14.27 21.75
CA ARG A 1 15.59 12.79 21.66
C ARG A 1 14.54 12.28 20.67
N SER A 2 14.95 11.43 19.73
CA SER A 2 14.17 10.95 18.57
C SER A 2 13.21 9.78 18.87
N LEU A 3 12.39 9.41 17.87
CA LEU A 3 11.38 8.35 17.94
C LEU A 3 11.92 6.92 18.02
N GLU A 4 13.18 6.68 17.62
CA GLU A 4 13.83 5.35 17.71
C GLU A 4 13.85 4.78 19.14
N TRP A 5 13.68 5.64 20.15
CA TRP A 5 13.60 5.28 21.57
C TRP A 5 12.18 5.03 22.07
N THR A 6 11.20 5.07 21.17
CA THR A 6 9.77 4.83 21.44
C THR A 6 9.32 3.43 20.96
N ILE A 7 10.25 2.64 20.42
CA ILE A 7 10.00 1.29 19.91
C ILE A 7 10.79 0.26 20.72
N GLN A 8 10.33 -0.99 20.71
CA GLN A 8 10.96 -2.08 21.42
C GLN A 8 12.39 -2.37 20.89
N SER A 9 13.24 -2.90 21.76
CA SER A 9 14.56 -3.45 21.41
C SER A 9 14.54 -4.98 21.53
N PRO A 10 14.83 -5.75 20.47
CA PRO A 10 15.18 -5.30 19.11
C PRO A 10 14.00 -4.65 18.37
N THR A 11 14.31 -3.82 17.36
CA THR A 11 13.30 -3.14 16.54
C THR A 11 12.41 -4.15 15.81
N PRO A 12 11.07 -4.06 15.96
CA PRO A 12 10.14 -4.88 15.19
C PRO A 12 10.25 -4.63 13.69
N ALA A 13 9.92 -5.62 12.86
CA ALA A 13 10.00 -5.51 11.40
C ALA A 13 9.09 -4.41 10.82
N HIS A 14 7.99 -4.12 11.51
CA HIS A 14 7.04 -3.07 11.17
C HIS A 14 7.35 -1.71 11.82
N ASN A 15 8.45 -1.60 12.57
CA ASN A 15 8.89 -0.42 13.33
C ASN A 15 7.93 0.00 14.45
N PHE A 16 6.78 0.57 14.10
CA PHE A 16 5.79 1.11 15.02
C PHE A 16 4.49 0.31 14.94
N ASP A 17 3.95 -0.09 16.08
CA ASP A 17 2.61 -0.69 16.21
C ASP A 17 1.51 0.29 15.80
N VAL A 18 1.71 1.59 16.12
CA VAL A 18 0.80 2.68 15.77
C VAL A 18 1.57 3.89 15.29
N ASP A 19 1.02 4.61 14.31
CA ASP A 19 1.63 5.81 13.75
C ASP A 19 1.90 6.87 14.83
N PRO A 20 3.16 7.29 15.05
CA PRO A 20 3.48 8.26 16.07
C PRO A 20 3.04 9.66 15.66
N VAL A 21 2.24 10.31 16.49
CA VAL A 21 1.93 11.74 16.34
C VAL A 21 3.08 12.57 16.92
N VAL A 22 3.78 13.32 16.07
CA VAL A 22 4.92 14.16 16.47
C VAL A 22 4.49 15.62 16.57
N THR A 23 4.73 16.23 17.73
CA THR A 23 4.38 17.64 17.98
C THR A 23 5.60 18.53 18.12
N GLN A 24 6.74 17.97 18.49
CA GLN A 24 7.98 18.70 18.75
C GLN A 24 9.19 17.92 18.23
N LEU A 25 10.31 18.61 17.97
CA LEU A 25 11.54 17.98 17.46
C LEU A 25 12.03 16.84 18.37
N ASP A 26 11.92 17.04 19.68
CA ASP A 26 12.36 16.13 20.72
C ASP A 26 11.17 15.44 21.40
N ASP A 27 10.21 14.94 20.62
CA ASP A 27 8.92 14.44 21.08
C ASP A 27 9.05 13.40 22.22
N PHE A 28 9.99 12.47 22.12
CA PHE A 28 10.23 11.48 23.19
C PHE A 28 10.71 12.10 24.52
N TRP A 29 11.40 13.24 24.46
CA TRP A 29 11.75 13.99 25.68
C TRP A 29 10.53 14.71 26.24
N HIS A 30 9.75 15.39 25.40
CA HIS A 30 8.57 16.16 25.82
C HIS A 30 7.39 15.28 26.28
N ARG A 31 7.34 14.02 25.85
CA ARG A 31 6.44 13.02 26.45
C ARG A 31 6.85 12.61 27.86
N LYS A 32 8.15 12.67 28.18
CA LYS A 32 8.65 12.35 29.53
C LYS A 32 8.69 13.54 30.45
N TYR A 33 8.94 14.74 29.93
CA TYR A 33 9.15 15.96 30.71
C TYR A 33 8.27 17.09 30.18
N GLN A 34 7.51 17.71 31.08
CA GLN A 34 6.71 18.91 30.81
C GLN A 34 7.00 19.97 31.86
N GLU A 35 6.64 21.22 31.57
CA GLU A 35 6.73 22.32 32.52
C GLU A 35 5.47 22.37 33.40
N ASP A 36 5.65 22.52 34.72
CA ASP A 36 4.54 22.77 35.64
C ASP A 36 4.04 24.22 35.55
N GLU A 37 3.00 24.56 36.31
CA GLU A 37 2.45 25.93 36.39
C GLU A 37 3.49 26.99 36.82
N ASN A 38 4.61 26.56 37.43
CA ASN A 38 5.70 27.41 37.89
C ASN A 38 6.89 27.43 36.90
N GLY A 39 6.77 26.83 35.72
CA GLY A 39 7.83 26.75 34.71
C GLY A 39 8.97 25.77 35.06
N ARG A 40 8.74 24.82 35.97
CA ARG A 40 9.73 23.80 36.33
C ARG A 40 9.53 22.54 35.50
N LEU A 41 10.62 22.03 34.95
CA LEU A 41 10.65 20.74 34.24
C LEU A 41 10.39 19.59 35.22
N VAL A 42 9.25 18.93 35.07
CA VAL A 42 8.83 17.76 35.86
C VAL A 42 8.70 16.54 34.96
N ARG A 43 9.00 15.36 35.50
CA ARG A 43 8.82 14.10 34.78
C ARG A 43 7.35 13.66 34.90
N VAL A 44 6.67 13.49 33.76
CA VAL A 44 5.24 13.15 33.70
C VAL A 44 4.96 11.70 33.30
N ALA A 45 5.93 11.01 32.68
CA ALA A 45 5.78 9.61 32.24
C ALA A 45 7.09 8.82 32.36
N GLU A 46 6.97 7.50 32.52
CA GLU A 46 8.10 6.60 32.38
C GLU A 46 8.42 6.32 30.91
N SER A 47 9.65 5.90 30.61
CA SER A 47 9.98 5.44 29.26
C SER A 47 9.15 4.19 28.89
N ALA A 48 8.94 3.28 29.85
CA ALA A 48 8.18 2.04 29.64
C ALA A 48 6.72 2.27 29.25
N ASP A 49 6.13 3.38 29.72
CA ASP A 49 4.73 3.73 29.39
C ASP A 49 4.59 4.35 27.98
N ILE A 50 5.69 4.86 27.41
CA ILE A 50 5.70 5.52 26.10
C ILE A 50 6.12 4.55 24.99
N VAL A 51 6.98 3.58 25.31
CA VAL A 51 7.50 2.60 24.35
C VAL A 51 6.40 1.67 23.87
N GLN A 52 6.29 1.50 22.57
CA GLN A 52 5.34 0.58 21.95
C GLN A 52 5.82 -0.88 22.16
N PRO A 53 4.90 -1.81 22.47
CA PRO A 53 5.23 -3.18 22.84
C PRO A 53 5.84 -4.02 21.71
N GLY A 54 5.65 -3.62 20.45
CA GLY A 54 6.12 -4.35 19.27
C GLY A 54 5.17 -5.46 18.83
N ASN A 55 3.87 -5.35 19.10
CA ASN A 55 2.85 -6.32 18.68
C ASN A 55 2.17 -5.84 17.38
N PRO A 56 2.43 -6.48 16.22
CA PRO A 56 1.90 -6.05 14.92
C PRO A 56 0.45 -6.49 14.74
N GLU A 57 -0.51 -5.81 15.37
CA GLU A 57 -1.92 -6.00 15.03
C GLU A 57 -2.30 -5.13 13.83
N GLY A 58 -2.65 -5.78 12.71
CA GLY A 58 -3.10 -5.10 11.50
C GLY A 58 -1.99 -4.40 10.68
N VAL A 59 -0.72 -4.64 10.99
CA VAL A 59 0.40 -4.05 10.24
C VAL A 59 0.86 -4.98 9.13
N HIS A 60 0.71 -4.54 7.88
CA HIS A 60 1.11 -5.31 6.70
C HIS A 60 2.52 -4.94 6.25
N LEU A 61 3.40 -5.94 6.17
CA LEU A 61 4.73 -5.78 5.58
C LEU A 61 4.66 -5.93 4.05
N PRO A 62 5.49 -5.20 3.29
CA PRO A 62 5.65 -5.45 1.86
C PRO A 62 6.18 -6.86 1.65
N SER A 63 5.70 -7.52 0.59
CA SER A 63 6.22 -8.84 0.20
C SER A 63 7.66 -8.72 -0.33
N PRO A 64 8.54 -9.70 -0.07
CA PRO A 64 9.90 -9.68 -0.59
C PRO A 64 9.92 -9.88 -2.11
N SER A 65 10.80 -9.16 -2.82
CA SER A 65 10.97 -9.23 -4.28
C SER A 65 12.43 -9.50 -4.68
N TYR A 66 12.64 -10.40 -5.65
CA TYR A 66 13.97 -10.72 -6.19
C TYR A 66 14.34 -9.89 -7.42
N TRP A 67 13.40 -9.18 -8.04
CA TRP A 67 13.65 -8.44 -9.28
C TRP A 67 14.66 -7.29 -9.16
N PRO A 68 14.71 -6.51 -8.05
CA PRO A 68 15.75 -5.50 -7.87
C PRO A 68 17.18 -6.09 -7.94
N LEU A 69 17.36 -7.31 -7.43
CA LEU A 69 18.66 -8.00 -7.48
C LEU A 69 19.04 -8.39 -8.91
N VAL A 70 18.07 -8.83 -9.72
CA VAL A 70 18.30 -9.16 -11.14
C VAL A 70 18.74 -7.93 -11.93
N ILE A 71 18.05 -6.79 -11.73
CA ILE A 71 18.41 -5.52 -12.36
C ILE A 71 19.81 -5.08 -11.92
N ALA A 72 20.08 -5.10 -10.61
CA ALA A 72 21.39 -4.75 -10.06
C ALA A 72 22.51 -5.62 -10.63
N THR A 73 22.24 -6.90 -10.90
CA THR A 73 23.20 -7.84 -11.51
C THR A 73 23.43 -7.52 -12.99
N GLY A 74 22.40 -7.06 -13.72
CA GLY A 74 22.51 -6.67 -15.13
C GLY A 74 23.39 -5.43 -15.38
N LEU A 75 23.35 -4.44 -14.47
CA LEU A 75 24.08 -3.17 -14.63
C LEU A 75 25.61 -3.33 -14.76
N PRO A 76 26.29 -4.17 -13.95
CA PRO A 76 27.70 -4.50 -14.18
C PRO A 76 28.00 -5.07 -15.57
N PHE A 77 27.14 -5.95 -16.11
CA PHE A 77 27.33 -6.50 -17.45
C PHE A 77 27.17 -5.43 -18.54
N VAL A 78 26.23 -4.50 -18.36
CA VAL A 78 26.07 -3.34 -19.25
C VAL A 78 27.34 -2.47 -19.20
N GLY A 79 27.76 -2.04 -18.01
CA GLY A 79 28.94 -1.18 -17.85
C GLY A 79 30.22 -1.83 -18.39
N TRP A 80 30.45 -3.10 -18.05
CA TRP A 80 31.60 -3.86 -18.55
C TRP A 80 31.54 -4.05 -20.06
N GLY A 81 30.35 -4.37 -20.59
CA GLY A 81 30.14 -4.59 -22.02
C GLY A 81 30.37 -3.33 -22.85
N LEU A 82 29.93 -2.17 -22.37
CA LEU A 82 30.18 -0.90 -23.06
C LEU A 82 31.67 -0.59 -23.22
N ILE A 83 32.51 -1.01 -22.26
CA ILE A 83 33.96 -0.76 -22.30
C ILE A 83 34.67 -1.77 -23.20
N TYR A 84 34.33 -3.06 -23.09
CA TYR A 84 35.17 -4.15 -23.63
C TYR A 84 34.49 -4.99 -24.73
N SER A 85 33.17 -5.12 -24.75
CA SER A 85 32.45 -5.94 -25.74
C SER A 85 30.95 -5.66 -25.76
N LEU A 86 30.44 -5.13 -26.87
CA LEU A 86 29.02 -4.80 -27.03
C LEU A 86 28.10 -6.03 -26.88
N TRP A 87 28.59 -7.24 -27.13
CA TRP A 87 27.79 -8.45 -26.88
C TRP A 87 27.50 -8.67 -25.39
N LEU A 88 28.47 -8.42 -24.51
CA LEU A 88 28.25 -8.47 -23.05
C LEU A 88 27.27 -7.39 -22.61
N CYS A 89 27.29 -6.22 -23.27
CA CYS A 89 26.32 -5.16 -23.02
C CYS A 89 24.90 -5.62 -23.35
N ALA A 90 24.71 -6.38 -24.43
CA ALA A 90 23.41 -6.95 -24.78
C ALA A 90 22.89 -7.92 -23.71
N VAL A 91 23.75 -8.79 -23.17
CA VAL A 91 23.39 -9.70 -22.06
C VAL A 91 22.92 -8.91 -20.83
N GLY A 92 23.67 -7.88 -20.43
CA GLY A 92 23.27 -7.00 -19.33
C GLY A 92 21.95 -6.28 -19.61
N GLY A 93 21.76 -5.80 -20.84
CA GLY A 93 20.52 -5.15 -21.26
C GLY A 93 19.30 -6.09 -21.17
N ILE A 94 19.45 -7.35 -21.58
CA ILE A 94 18.39 -8.37 -21.45
C ILE A 94 18.04 -8.59 -19.98
N LEU A 95 19.03 -8.70 -19.08
CA LEU A 95 18.78 -8.87 -17.65
C LEU A 95 18.02 -7.67 -17.05
N VAL A 96 18.38 -6.45 -17.44
CA VAL A 96 17.69 -5.24 -16.97
C VAL A 96 16.25 -5.20 -17.48
N VAL A 97 16.03 -5.45 -18.77
CA VAL A 97 14.67 -5.44 -19.36
C VAL A 97 13.80 -6.54 -18.75
N ALA A 98 14.34 -7.77 -18.64
CA ALA A 98 13.63 -8.88 -18.00
C ALA A 98 13.34 -8.59 -16.52
N GLY A 99 14.29 -7.96 -15.82
CA GLY A 99 14.13 -7.55 -14.42
C GLY A 99 13.00 -6.55 -14.23
N ILE A 100 12.96 -5.50 -15.06
CA ILE A 100 11.90 -4.49 -15.03
C ILE A 100 10.55 -5.13 -15.40
N TYR A 101 10.51 -5.92 -16.47
CA TYR A 101 9.29 -6.60 -16.91
C TYR A 101 8.73 -7.52 -15.82
N GLY A 102 9.58 -8.32 -15.20
CA GLY A 102 9.21 -9.19 -14.11
C GLY A 102 8.70 -8.44 -12.89
N TRP A 103 9.33 -7.32 -12.55
CA TRP A 103 8.91 -6.49 -11.42
C TRP A 103 7.54 -5.83 -11.68
N ILE A 104 7.26 -5.41 -12.92
CA ILE A 104 5.96 -4.84 -13.29
C ILE A 104 4.82 -5.87 -13.16
N LEU A 105 5.09 -7.14 -13.47
CA LEU A 105 4.10 -8.21 -13.40
C LEU A 105 3.99 -8.85 -12.02
N GLU A 106 4.89 -8.53 -11.10
CA GLU A 106 4.84 -9.03 -9.73
C GLU A 106 3.60 -8.46 -9.02
N PRO A 107 2.76 -9.30 -8.38
CA PRO A 107 1.63 -8.80 -7.61
C PRO A 107 2.14 -7.97 -6.42
N SER A 108 1.43 -6.88 -6.10
CA SER A 108 1.83 -5.96 -5.03
C SER A 108 1.85 -6.61 -3.63
N THR A 109 1.13 -7.71 -3.46
CA THR A 109 1.10 -8.54 -2.26
C THR A 109 1.06 -10.01 -2.65
N ALA A 110 1.76 -10.85 -1.90
CA ALA A 110 1.61 -12.30 -2.03
C ALA A 110 0.15 -12.70 -1.68
N PRO A 111 -0.51 -13.57 -2.46
CA PRO A 111 -1.78 -14.14 -2.06
C PRO A 111 -1.58 -14.87 -0.72
N GLY A 112 -2.44 -14.57 0.24
CA GLY A 112 -2.24 -14.85 1.66
C GLY A 112 -1.74 -16.26 1.94
N VAL A 113 -0.58 -16.36 2.57
CA VAL A 113 -0.37 -17.44 3.53
C VAL A 113 -1.38 -17.16 4.63
N ASP A 114 -2.43 -17.98 4.68
CA ASP A 114 -3.46 -17.94 5.72
C ASP A 114 -2.78 -18.09 7.09
N HIS A 115 -2.53 -16.97 7.74
CA HIS A 115 -2.25 -16.94 9.16
C HIS A 115 -3.62 -17.03 9.84
N GLY A 116 -4.04 -18.28 10.05
CA GLY A 116 -5.38 -18.69 10.45
C GLY A 116 -6.13 -17.64 11.25
N HIS A 117 -7.20 -17.12 10.65
CA HIS A 117 -8.25 -16.48 11.41
C HIS A 117 -8.74 -17.50 12.45
N HIS A 118 -8.42 -17.25 13.72
CA HIS A 118 -9.10 -17.91 14.82
C HIS A 118 -10.58 -17.58 14.68
N ASP A 119 -11.37 -18.57 14.24
CA ASP A 119 -12.81 -18.55 14.33
C ASP A 119 -13.19 -18.33 15.80
N GLU A 120 -13.63 -17.12 16.15
CA GLU A 120 -14.34 -16.90 17.40
C GLU A 120 -15.74 -17.51 17.26
N PRO A 121 -16.14 -18.48 18.11
CA PRO A 121 -17.50 -18.98 18.08
C PRO A 121 -18.43 -17.92 18.68
N THR A 122 -19.12 -17.18 17.83
CA THR A 122 -20.18 -16.27 18.29
C THR A 122 -21.33 -17.09 18.89
N PRO A 123 -21.78 -16.79 20.13
CA PRO A 123 -22.90 -17.49 20.72
C PRO A 123 -24.22 -16.95 20.16
N SER A 124 -24.92 -17.81 19.41
CA SER A 124 -26.39 -17.91 19.24
C SER A 124 -27.24 -16.62 19.29
N GLY A 125 -27.86 -16.29 18.15
CA GLY A 125 -29.02 -15.40 18.08
C GLY A 125 -29.90 -15.67 16.86
N SER A 126 -30.75 -16.70 16.97
CA SER A 126 -32.08 -16.91 16.35
C SER A 126 -32.40 -16.37 14.93
N ASP A 127 -32.69 -17.34 14.05
CA ASP A 127 -33.81 -17.41 13.10
C ASP A 127 -34.11 -16.20 12.18
N ASP A 128 -33.78 -16.34 10.90
CA ASP A 128 -34.85 -16.45 9.89
C ASP A 128 -34.38 -17.13 8.61
N ALA A 129 -35.23 -18.01 8.09
CA ALA A 129 -35.00 -18.87 6.94
C ALA A 129 -35.42 -18.17 5.64
N GLY A 130 -34.68 -18.36 4.55
CA GLY A 130 -35.12 -17.85 3.25
C GLY A 130 -34.19 -18.07 2.06
N THR A 131 -33.98 -19.34 1.68
CA THR A 131 -33.72 -19.81 0.30
C THR A 131 -32.60 -19.16 -0.51
N SER A 132 -31.44 -19.83 -0.53
CA SER A 132 -30.56 -19.87 -1.69
C SER A 132 -30.77 -21.20 -2.41
N ALA A 133 -31.29 -21.16 -3.63
CA ALA A 133 -31.32 -22.32 -4.51
C ALA A 133 -30.84 -21.92 -5.91
N THR A 134 -29.84 -22.70 -6.36
CA THR A 134 -29.48 -23.00 -7.77
C THR A 134 -28.93 -21.85 -8.61
N GLY A 135 -27.77 -21.93 -9.24
CA GLY A 135 -27.11 -23.09 -9.86
C GLY A 135 -26.94 -22.79 -11.34
N ASP A 136 -25.71 -22.97 -11.84
CA ASP A 136 -25.30 -23.16 -13.25
C ASP A 136 -25.43 -21.93 -14.18
N ALA A 137 -24.31 -21.38 -14.68
CA ALA A 137 -23.47 -21.88 -15.77
C ALA A 137 -24.13 -21.83 -17.16
N GLU A 138 -23.31 -21.35 -18.11
CA GLU A 138 -23.37 -21.45 -19.57
C GLU A 138 -23.99 -20.32 -20.40
N THR A 139 -23.07 -19.52 -20.97
CA THR A 139 -22.81 -19.36 -22.42
C THR A 139 -23.99 -19.37 -23.40
N GLY A 140 -24.15 -18.26 -24.13
CA GLY A 140 -25.00 -18.21 -25.33
C GLY A 140 -24.85 -16.92 -26.13
N ALA A 141 -24.04 -16.96 -27.18
CA ALA A 141 -23.86 -15.89 -28.16
C ALA A 141 -25.10 -15.72 -29.07
N SER A 142 -25.37 -14.49 -29.51
CA SER A 142 -25.83 -14.08 -30.86
C SER A 142 -26.43 -12.66 -30.79
N THR A 143 -25.74 -11.64 -31.32
CA THR A 143 -25.98 -10.99 -32.62
C THR A 143 -27.43 -10.61 -32.91
N GLY A 144 -27.68 -9.30 -33.03
CA GLY A 144 -28.89 -8.74 -33.61
C GLY A 144 -28.77 -7.23 -33.83
N ALA A 145 -28.37 -6.84 -35.04
CA ALA A 145 -28.32 -5.47 -35.52
C ALA A 145 -29.67 -5.00 -36.11
N SER A 146 -29.99 -3.72 -35.96
CA SER A 146 -30.76 -2.82 -36.86
C SER A 146 -31.29 -1.64 -36.02
N ALA A 147 -30.85 -0.40 -36.29
CA ALA A 147 -31.51 0.57 -37.20
C ALA A 147 -32.96 0.88 -36.74
N SER A 148 -33.47 2.10 -36.64
CA SER A 148 -33.07 3.46 -37.02
C SER A 148 -34.23 4.35 -36.56
N GLY A 149 -34.00 5.58 -36.09
CA GLY A 149 -35.09 6.49 -35.75
C GLY A 149 -34.62 7.90 -35.38
N THR A 150 -34.48 8.74 -36.39
CA THR A 150 -34.39 10.22 -36.33
C THR A 150 -35.59 10.70 -37.17
N PRO A 151 -36.35 11.76 -36.81
CA PRO A 151 -35.82 13.13 -36.85
C PRO A 151 -36.40 14.13 -35.85
N GLY A 152 -35.73 15.27 -35.71
CA GLY A 152 -36.22 16.41 -34.96
C GLY A 152 -35.13 17.46 -34.79
N ASP A 153 -34.90 18.22 -35.87
CA ASP A 153 -34.10 19.43 -35.90
C ASP A 153 -34.52 20.42 -34.80
N ASP A 154 -33.54 21.02 -34.11
CA ASP A 154 -33.56 22.47 -34.00
C ASP A 154 -32.12 23.01 -33.92
N ALA A 155 -31.95 24.13 -34.61
CA ALA A 155 -30.69 24.73 -35.01
C ALA A 155 -30.00 25.46 -33.86
N GLY A 156 -28.68 25.59 -34.00
CA GLY A 156 -27.84 26.27 -33.04
C GLY A 156 -28.04 27.79 -32.97
N SER A 157 -27.48 28.38 -31.92
CA SER A 157 -27.07 29.77 -31.87
C SER A 157 -25.95 29.87 -30.86
N ASP A 158 -24.78 30.27 -31.34
CA ASP A 158 -23.56 30.51 -30.59
C ASP A 158 -23.64 31.80 -29.75
N GLU A 159 -22.80 31.81 -28.71
CA GLU A 159 -22.04 32.94 -28.14
C GLU A 159 -22.72 34.14 -27.40
N GLU A 160 -22.30 34.28 -26.14
CA GLU A 160 -21.69 35.48 -25.52
C GLU A 160 -22.46 36.83 -25.46
N ALA A 161 -22.86 37.26 -24.25
CA ALA A 161 -22.43 38.53 -23.60
C ALA A 161 -23.39 39.06 -22.49
N ALA A 162 -22.82 39.24 -21.29
CA ALA A 162 -22.86 40.44 -20.41
C ALA A 162 -24.16 40.98 -19.71
N LEU A 163 -23.98 41.26 -18.39
CA LEU A 163 -24.59 42.27 -17.47
C LEU A 163 -26.11 42.22 -17.19
N VAL A 164 -26.59 42.02 -15.94
CA VAL A 164 -26.64 42.94 -14.77
C VAL A 164 -27.25 44.32 -15.07
N ASP A 165 -28.57 44.39 -15.10
CA ASP A 165 -29.44 45.15 -14.16
C ASP A 165 -30.89 44.59 -14.27
#